data_AF-A0AAW7PJY2-F1
#
_entry.id   AF-A0AAW7PJY2-F1
#
_cell.length_a   1.000
_cell.length_b   1.000
_cell.length_c   1.000
_cell.angle_alpha   90.00
_cell.angle_beta   90.00
_cell.angle_gamma   90.00
#
_symmetry.space_group_name_H-M   'P 1'
#
loop_
_entity.id
_entity.type
_entity.pdbx_description
1 polymer ?
#
loop_
_entity_poly.entity_id
_entity_poly.type
_entity_poly.pdbx_seq_one_letter_code
_entity_poly.pdbx_strand_id
1 'polypeptide(L)'
;MFQKVKVYVTVIVTLLAISLGLSVKAGAAEDLAVTKTSIVLESYEFGPAVTKVIFEFNQKVTPEVVYSSTQVTTAGVSRQVTNSYVSDDKGHVVYYDNSKYVTLELSLPSYNRYNMGGNAEPMYFNLSTWTNQWLESYMVSMKDLSVVAEGSSQSQMVSSEQDAINNRLMPTTEVFDERGQVGNMQYAAYSAQTGTGNSTKPLIVWLHGIGERGTDMNIPLLSNDVYALTQPDIQGHFLTTGDQARGVNVLAVQTQTPWGSDNAAQLKETIDTYLANHPEVDKGRIYLAGVSNGGGMVLTMGATYPDYFAALIPIAAPLTVDQSGIDKLKNQPMWLIHTKADATVQPENSVLPLYKSLITSGATNKWFSYFETATGTDLPGTEYDGHWAWIYFFHDQVIGVQHPENTKNWEGYSGMVATDPTNGGGSRASVNGQTYNSIFDWMSAQRH
;
A
#
# COMPACT_ATOMS: atom_id res chain seq x y z
N MET A 1 -55.32 -56.61 82.53
CA MET A 1 -55.40 -55.14 82.54
C MET A 1 -54.00 -54.58 82.74
N PHE A 2 -53.25 -54.30 81.67
CA PHE A 2 -52.12 -53.36 81.66
C PHE A 2 -51.79 -53.01 80.20
N GLN A 3 -51.99 -51.74 79.88
CA GLN A 3 -51.62 -51.04 78.66
C GLN A 3 -50.11 -50.76 78.71
N LYS A 4 -49.36 -50.93 77.60
CA LYS A 4 -48.08 -50.22 77.34
C LYS A 4 -47.68 -50.39 75.86
N VAL A 5 -47.84 -49.34 75.06
CA VAL A 5 -46.82 -48.35 74.64
C VAL A 5 -46.04 -48.83 73.41
N LYS A 6 -46.35 -48.23 72.25
CA LYS A 6 -45.55 -48.29 71.02
C LYS A 6 -44.28 -47.47 71.24
N VAL A 7 -43.11 -48.08 71.07
CA VAL A 7 -41.82 -47.40 70.97
C VAL A 7 -41.45 -47.32 69.49
N TYR A 8 -41.28 -46.10 68.98
CA TYR A 8 -40.69 -45.86 67.67
C TYR A 8 -39.17 -45.88 67.81
N VAL A 9 -38.50 -46.76 67.05
CA VAL A 9 -37.04 -46.81 66.95
C VAL A 9 -36.63 -46.00 65.72
N THR A 10 -36.00 -44.86 65.94
CA THR A 10 -35.35 -44.06 64.90
C THR A 10 -34.03 -44.72 64.52
N VAL A 11 -33.93 -45.23 63.29
CA VAL A 11 -32.69 -45.76 62.73
C VAL A 11 -31.89 -44.59 62.13
N ILE A 12 -30.76 -44.25 62.77
CA ILE A 12 -29.75 -43.35 62.22
C ILE A 12 -28.86 -44.17 61.28
N VAL A 13 -28.92 -43.90 59.97
CA VAL A 13 -28.02 -44.48 58.97
C VAL A 13 -26.79 -43.58 58.88
N THR A 14 -25.67 -44.04 59.43
CA THR A 14 -24.35 -43.42 59.24
C THR A 14 -23.79 -43.86 57.89
N LEU A 15 -23.81 -42.96 56.90
CA LEU A 15 -23.14 -43.16 55.60
C LEU A 15 -21.64 -42.94 55.78
N LEU A 16 -20.87 -44.03 55.78
CA LEU A 16 -19.42 -44.02 55.69
C LEU A 16 -19.03 -43.67 54.24
N ALA A 17 -18.56 -42.44 54.01
CA ALA A 17 -17.97 -42.06 52.73
C ALA A 17 -16.55 -42.64 52.63
N ILE A 18 -16.38 -43.70 51.85
CA ILE A 18 -15.06 -44.19 51.43
C ILE A 18 -14.61 -43.29 50.28
N SER A 19 -13.78 -42.28 50.58
CA SER A 19 -13.08 -41.50 49.56
C SER A 19 -11.96 -42.36 48.95
N LEU A 20 -12.24 -42.99 47.81
CA LEU A 20 -11.20 -43.48 46.91
C LEU A 20 -10.48 -42.25 46.32
N GLY A 21 -9.35 -41.87 46.92
CA GLY A 21 -8.45 -40.86 46.40
C GLY A 21 -7.80 -41.35 45.12
N LEU A 22 -8.48 -41.19 43.99
CA LEU A 22 -7.84 -41.12 42.69
C LEU A 22 -7.16 -39.75 42.61
N SER A 23 -5.90 -39.69 43.05
CA SER A 23 -5.02 -38.60 42.68
C SER A 23 -4.77 -38.71 41.18
N VAL A 24 -5.59 -38.03 40.38
CA VAL A 24 -5.16 -37.63 39.04
C VAL A 24 -3.98 -36.71 39.29
N LYS A 25 -2.75 -37.19 39.04
CA LYS A 25 -1.65 -36.27 38.80
C LYS A 25 -2.09 -35.45 37.59
N ALA A 26 -2.58 -34.23 37.83
CA ALA A 26 -2.54 -33.21 36.80
C ALA A 26 -1.07 -33.20 36.34
N GLY A 27 -0.82 -33.65 35.11
CA GLY A 27 0.48 -33.39 34.49
C GLY A 27 0.72 -31.89 34.64
N ALA A 28 1.93 -31.49 35.03
CA ALA A 28 2.27 -30.08 34.98
C ALA A 28 1.89 -29.57 33.58
N ALA A 29 0.98 -28.60 33.51
CA ALA A 29 0.61 -28.01 32.23
C ALA A 29 1.91 -27.52 31.59
N GLU A 30 2.20 -27.93 30.36
CA GLU A 30 3.40 -27.44 29.66
C GLU A 30 3.38 -25.91 29.64
N ASP A 31 4.55 -25.31 29.89
CA ASP A 31 4.71 -23.86 29.81
C ASP A 31 4.36 -23.39 28.40
N LEU A 32 3.53 -22.36 28.31
CA LEU A 32 3.20 -21.73 27.03
C LEU A 32 4.43 -21.03 26.47
N ALA A 33 4.76 -21.33 25.22
CA ALA A 33 5.88 -20.72 24.53
C ALA A 33 5.48 -20.36 23.10
N VAL A 34 5.99 -19.22 22.64
CA VAL A 34 5.88 -18.81 21.24
C VAL A 34 6.88 -19.62 20.41
N THR A 35 6.37 -20.33 19.41
CA THR A 35 7.14 -21.16 18.47
C THR A 35 7.48 -20.43 17.18
N LYS A 36 6.67 -19.45 16.78
CA LYS A 36 6.89 -18.62 15.59
C LYS A 36 6.29 -17.23 15.78
N THR A 37 7.02 -16.22 15.31
CA THR A 37 6.50 -14.85 15.16
C THR A 37 6.38 -14.49 13.67
N SER A 38 5.22 -13.97 13.29
CA SER A 38 4.96 -13.41 11.95
C SER A 38 4.54 -11.94 12.05
N ILE A 39 4.80 -11.17 11.00
CA ILE A 39 4.45 -9.75 10.91
C ILE A 39 3.51 -9.50 9.74
N VAL A 40 2.47 -8.68 9.96
CA VAL A 40 1.57 -8.20 8.90
C VAL A 40 2.03 -6.81 8.50
N LEU A 41 2.33 -6.64 7.21
CA LEU A 41 2.76 -5.39 6.62
C LEU A 41 1.61 -4.80 5.80
N GLU A 42 1.36 -3.52 6.01
CA GLU A 42 0.47 -2.71 5.18
C GLU A 42 1.27 -1.62 4.49
N SER A 43 0.69 -1.08 3.43
CA SER A 43 1.27 -0.05 2.58
C SER A 43 0.80 1.32 3.04
N TYR A 44 1.71 2.29 3.07
CA TYR A 44 1.46 3.68 3.50
C TYR A 44 2.29 4.65 2.64
N GLU A 45 1.99 5.95 2.76
CA GLU A 45 2.68 7.05 2.06
C GLU A 45 4.21 7.03 2.19
N PHE A 46 4.72 6.56 3.33
CA PHE A 46 6.15 6.47 3.62
C PHE A 46 6.77 5.09 3.33
N GLY A 47 6.01 4.18 2.74
CA GLY A 47 6.38 2.79 2.53
C GLY A 47 5.73 1.84 3.54
N PRO A 48 6.15 0.57 3.57
CA PRO A 48 5.46 -0.44 4.38
C PRO A 48 5.68 -0.26 5.88
N ALA A 49 4.64 -0.50 6.68
CA ALA A 49 4.73 -0.56 8.13
C ALA A 49 4.12 -1.85 8.69
N VAL A 50 4.66 -2.33 9.82
CA VAL A 50 4.12 -3.50 10.51
C VAL A 50 2.94 -3.08 11.37
N THR A 51 1.72 -3.51 11.02
CA THR A 51 0.47 -3.16 11.72
C THR A 51 0.04 -4.22 12.72
N LYS A 52 0.46 -5.48 12.50
CA LYS A 52 0.17 -6.59 13.41
C LYS A 52 1.36 -7.50 13.59
N VAL A 53 1.42 -8.12 14.77
CA VAL A 53 2.31 -9.25 15.05
C VAL A 53 1.47 -10.45 15.43
N ILE A 54 1.80 -11.61 14.87
CA ILE A 54 1.12 -12.87 15.12
C ILE A 54 2.10 -13.82 15.80
N PHE A 55 1.72 -14.31 16.98
CA PHE A 55 2.49 -15.27 17.76
C PHE A 55 1.82 -16.64 17.70
N GLU A 56 2.50 -17.63 17.15
CA GLU A 56 2.08 -19.03 17.18
C GLU A 56 2.60 -19.71 18.46
N PHE A 57 1.71 -20.28 19.26
CA PHE A 57 2.02 -20.98 20.49
C PHE A 57 2.17 -22.50 20.28
N ASN A 58 2.96 -23.14 21.14
CA ASN A 58 3.15 -24.59 21.16
C ASN A 58 1.84 -25.39 21.38
N GLN A 59 0.81 -24.75 21.94
CA GLN A 59 -0.53 -25.30 22.16
C GLN A 59 -1.59 -24.20 21.99
N LYS A 60 -2.87 -24.59 21.94
CA LYS A 60 -3.96 -23.61 21.85
C LYS A 60 -4.07 -22.79 23.14
N VAL A 61 -4.43 -21.51 22.98
CA VAL A 61 -4.80 -20.60 24.06
C VAL A 61 -6.25 -20.13 23.88
N THR A 62 -6.87 -19.73 24.98
CA THR A 62 -8.24 -19.21 24.99
C THR A 62 -8.30 -17.76 24.51
N PRO A 63 -9.49 -17.22 24.18
CA PRO A 63 -9.68 -15.80 23.88
C PRO A 63 -9.33 -14.83 25.02
N GLU A 64 -9.04 -15.31 26.24
CA GLU A 64 -8.57 -14.49 27.36
C GLU A 64 -7.10 -14.08 27.16
N VAL A 65 -6.90 -13.11 26.27
CA VAL A 65 -5.60 -12.48 25.98
C VAL A 65 -5.58 -11.08 26.58
N VAL A 66 -4.67 -10.83 27.53
CA VAL A 66 -4.57 -9.54 28.22
C VAL A 66 -3.22 -8.89 27.95
N TYR A 67 -3.24 -7.71 27.32
CA TYR A 67 -2.05 -6.99 26.87
C TYR A 67 -1.69 -5.76 27.70
N SER A 68 -2.42 -5.42 28.77
CA SER A 68 -2.27 -4.15 29.48
C SER A 68 -0.89 -3.90 30.10
N SER A 69 -0.14 -4.96 30.40
CA SER A 69 1.26 -4.91 30.87
C SER A 69 2.28 -5.21 29.77
N THR A 70 1.81 -5.58 28.57
CA THR A 70 2.65 -6.09 27.50
C THR A 70 3.47 -4.99 26.87
N GLN A 71 4.76 -5.25 26.70
CA GLN A 71 5.68 -4.37 25.98
C GLN A 71 6.05 -5.03 24.66
N VAL A 72 5.87 -4.30 23.56
CA VAL A 72 6.25 -4.78 22.22
C VAL A 72 7.27 -3.83 21.62
N THR A 73 8.33 -4.38 21.05
CA THR A 73 9.25 -3.65 20.16
C THR A 73 9.34 -4.34 18.81
N THR A 74 9.49 -3.55 17.76
CA THR A 74 9.71 -4.01 16.39
C THR A 74 10.92 -3.27 15.82
N ALA A 75 11.91 -3.99 15.32
CA ALA A 75 13.20 -3.42 14.88
C ALA A 75 13.82 -2.49 15.95
N GLY A 76 13.69 -2.83 17.23
CA GLY A 76 14.22 -2.05 18.34
C GLY A 76 13.39 -0.82 18.75
N VAL A 77 12.31 -0.50 18.03
CA VAL A 77 11.41 0.63 18.33
C VAL A 77 10.23 0.15 19.16
N SER A 78 9.92 0.85 20.25
CA SER A 78 8.74 0.56 21.09
C SER A 78 7.43 0.80 20.33
N ARG A 79 6.47 -0.11 20.47
CA ARG A 79 5.17 -0.06 19.79
C ARG A 79 4.04 -0.09 20.80
N GLN A 80 3.03 0.75 20.57
CA GLN A 80 1.80 0.70 21.35
C GLN A 80 0.91 -0.42 20.82
N VAL A 81 0.57 -1.37 21.69
CA VAL A 81 -0.47 -2.37 21.41
C VAL A 81 -1.84 -1.72 21.56
N THR A 82 -2.64 -1.77 20.50
CA THR A 82 -3.99 -1.19 20.47
C THR A 82 -5.08 -2.24 20.69
N ASN A 83 -4.79 -3.50 20.41
CA ASN A 83 -5.74 -4.60 20.55
C ASN A 83 -5.01 -5.96 20.66
N SER A 84 -5.69 -6.98 21.20
CA SER A 84 -5.20 -8.36 21.23
C SER A 84 -6.34 -9.37 21.12
N TYR A 85 -6.11 -10.45 20.39
CA TYR A 85 -7.10 -11.53 20.24
C TYR A 85 -6.45 -12.84 19.79
N VAL A 86 -7.15 -13.96 20.00
CA VAL A 86 -6.83 -15.20 19.30
C VAL A 86 -7.25 -15.11 17.84
N SER A 87 -6.43 -15.67 16.95
CA SER A 87 -6.56 -15.49 15.51
C SER A 87 -6.26 -16.78 14.73
N ASP A 88 -6.45 -16.76 13.41
CA ASP A 88 -5.86 -17.76 12.50
C ASP A 88 -4.38 -17.43 12.19
N ASP A 89 -3.75 -18.22 11.33
CA ASP A 89 -2.35 -18.01 10.89
C ASP A 89 -2.17 -16.77 10.00
N LYS A 90 -3.26 -16.09 9.64
CA LYS A 90 -3.30 -14.83 8.87
C LYS A 90 -3.60 -13.62 9.74
N GLY A 91 -3.88 -13.82 11.03
CA GLY A 91 -4.20 -12.76 11.97
C GLY A 91 -5.66 -12.29 11.88
N HIS A 92 -6.55 -13.08 11.30
CA HIS A 92 -7.99 -12.84 11.40
C HIS A 92 -8.52 -13.36 12.73
N VAL A 93 -9.43 -12.61 13.35
CA VAL A 93 -10.04 -12.97 14.64
C VAL A 93 -10.72 -14.33 14.55
N VAL A 94 -10.44 -15.21 15.52
CA VAL A 94 -11.20 -16.45 15.74
C VAL A 94 -12.23 -16.20 16.83
N TYR A 95 -13.51 -16.20 16.46
CA TYR A 95 -14.60 -15.96 17.39
C TYR A 95 -15.01 -17.25 18.10
N TYR A 96 -15.15 -17.18 19.43
CA TYR A 96 -15.73 -18.23 20.28
C TYR A 96 -14.98 -19.57 20.33
N ASP A 97 -13.75 -19.65 19.82
CA ASP A 97 -12.91 -20.86 19.85
C ASP A 97 -11.48 -20.52 20.31
N ASN A 98 -10.74 -21.54 20.73
CA ASN A 98 -9.34 -21.46 21.11
C ASN A 98 -8.45 -21.59 19.87
N SER A 99 -7.35 -20.85 19.83
CA SER A 99 -6.39 -20.90 18.73
C SER A 99 -4.95 -21.05 19.20
N LYS A 100 -4.09 -21.56 18.31
CA LYS A 100 -2.64 -21.50 18.50
C LYS A 100 -2.07 -20.11 18.23
N TYR A 101 -2.82 -19.23 17.56
CA TYR A 101 -2.32 -17.92 17.16
C TYR A 101 -2.93 -16.84 18.04
N VAL A 102 -2.08 -15.90 18.48
CA VAL A 102 -2.49 -14.65 19.12
C VAL A 102 -1.96 -13.51 18.28
N THR A 103 -2.83 -12.57 17.95
CA THR A 103 -2.48 -11.35 17.22
C THR A 103 -2.51 -10.16 18.16
N LEU A 104 -1.47 -9.33 18.08
CA LEU A 104 -1.44 -7.98 18.64
C LEU A 104 -1.51 -6.97 17.49
N GLU A 105 -2.46 -6.04 17.57
CA GLU A 105 -2.51 -4.88 16.68
C GLU A 105 -1.65 -3.76 17.26
N LEU A 106 -0.89 -3.09 16.39
CA LEU A 106 0.07 -2.07 16.77
C LEU A 106 -0.34 -0.73 16.16
N SER A 107 -0.18 0.35 16.92
CA SER A 107 -0.26 1.70 16.33
C SER A 107 0.86 1.89 15.30
N LEU A 108 0.65 2.76 14.31
CA LEU A 108 1.76 3.17 13.44
C LEU A 108 2.92 3.74 14.25
N PRO A 109 4.17 3.49 13.84
CA PRO A 109 5.33 4.16 14.41
C PRO A 109 5.29 5.65 14.03
N SER A 110 6.00 6.49 14.79
CA SER A 110 6.25 7.86 14.35
C SER A 110 7.18 7.84 13.14
N TYR A 111 6.90 8.69 12.14
CA TYR A 111 7.80 8.88 11.01
C TYR A 111 8.68 10.12 11.21
N ASN A 112 9.98 9.98 10.95
CA ASN A 112 10.92 11.09 10.88
C ASN A 112 11.95 10.88 9.77
N ARG A 113 11.85 11.66 8.69
CA ARG A 113 12.79 11.58 7.54
C ARG A 113 14.26 11.85 7.91
N TYR A 114 14.53 12.50 9.04
CA TYR A 114 15.88 12.76 9.55
C TYR A 114 16.37 11.73 10.57
N ASN A 115 15.50 10.85 11.04
CA ASN A 115 15.83 9.78 11.99
C ASN A 115 15.08 8.49 11.61
N MET A 116 15.51 7.87 10.52
CA MET A 116 14.87 6.67 9.97
C MET A 116 14.91 5.47 10.95
N GLY A 117 15.89 5.42 11.87
CA GLY A 117 15.98 4.36 12.87
C GLY A 117 14.81 4.34 13.87
N GLY A 118 14.05 5.42 13.97
CA GLY A 118 12.83 5.50 14.78
C GLY A 118 11.56 5.04 14.07
N ASN A 119 11.61 4.80 12.75
CA ASN A 119 10.41 4.53 11.95
C ASN A 119 9.98 3.06 11.98
N ALA A 120 10.84 2.14 12.45
CA ALA A 120 10.57 0.70 12.48
C ALA A 120 10.15 0.10 11.12
N GLU A 121 10.60 0.69 10.01
CA GLU A 121 10.28 0.21 8.66
C GLU A 121 11.02 -1.11 8.37
N PRO A 122 10.36 -2.10 7.74
CA PRO A 122 10.98 -3.38 7.35
C PRO A 122 11.82 -3.27 6.06
N MET A 123 11.81 -2.09 5.43
CA MET A 123 12.58 -1.74 4.24
C MET A 123 13.38 -0.46 4.48
N TYR A 124 14.46 -0.28 3.74
CA TYR A 124 15.23 0.96 3.74
C TYR A 124 15.73 1.29 2.33
N PHE A 125 16.00 2.57 2.07
CA PHE A 125 16.64 3.01 0.83
C PHE A 125 18.16 2.89 0.95
N ASN A 126 18.77 2.01 0.15
CA ASN A 126 20.22 1.86 0.09
C ASN A 126 20.84 2.92 -0.85
N LEU A 127 21.47 3.94 -0.26
CA LEU A 127 22.11 5.04 -0.99
C LEU A 127 23.28 4.62 -1.89
N SER A 128 23.90 3.46 -1.66
CA SER A 128 25.02 2.98 -2.49
C SER A 128 24.54 2.36 -3.80
N THR A 129 23.42 1.65 -3.76
CA THR A 129 22.85 0.94 -4.92
C THR A 129 21.68 1.71 -5.54
N TRP A 130 21.16 2.73 -4.86
CA TRP A 130 19.94 3.46 -5.20
C TRP A 130 18.74 2.52 -5.36
N THR A 131 18.56 1.63 -4.37
CA THR A 131 17.46 0.66 -4.34
C THR A 131 16.86 0.52 -2.95
N ASN A 132 15.56 0.27 -2.87
CA ASN A 132 14.90 -0.19 -1.66
C ASN A 132 15.26 -1.64 -1.41
N GLN A 133 15.57 -1.96 -0.15
CA GLN A 133 15.97 -3.29 0.26
C GLN A 133 15.22 -3.67 1.54
N TRP A 134 14.82 -4.94 1.63
CA TRP A 134 14.39 -5.51 2.89
C TRP A 134 15.54 -5.47 3.89
N LEU A 135 15.24 -5.23 5.16
CA LEU A 135 16.22 -5.44 6.23
C LEU A 135 16.69 -6.90 6.25
N GLU A 136 17.93 -7.13 6.66
CA GLU A 136 18.44 -8.51 6.85
C GLU A 136 17.80 -9.19 8.06
N SER A 137 17.36 -8.39 9.05
CA SER A 137 16.72 -8.85 10.27
C SER A 137 15.66 -7.84 10.74
N TYR A 138 14.54 -8.35 11.24
CA TYR A 138 13.47 -7.55 11.83
C TYR A 138 13.02 -8.20 13.14
N MET A 139 13.78 -7.90 14.20
CA MET A 139 13.51 -8.44 15.52
C MET A 139 12.20 -7.91 16.09
N VAL A 140 11.35 -8.82 16.54
CA VAL A 140 10.13 -8.54 17.28
C VAL A 140 10.29 -9.09 18.69
N SER A 141 10.23 -8.19 19.67
CA SER A 141 10.27 -8.53 21.10
C SER A 141 8.90 -8.28 21.70
N MET A 142 8.38 -9.26 22.43
CA MET A 142 7.15 -9.16 23.21
C MET A 142 7.49 -9.61 24.63
N LYS A 143 7.14 -8.79 25.61
CA LYS A 143 7.32 -9.09 27.03
C LYS A 143 6.00 -9.02 27.76
N ASP A 144 5.79 -9.96 28.66
CA ASP A 144 4.69 -9.95 29.62
C ASP A 144 3.29 -9.93 28.96
N LEU A 145 3.05 -10.79 27.98
CA LEU A 145 1.70 -11.08 27.47
C LEU A 145 1.03 -12.14 28.33
N SER A 146 -0.16 -11.83 28.85
CA SER A 146 -0.94 -12.75 29.67
C SER A 146 -1.90 -13.56 28.80
N VAL A 147 -1.78 -14.88 28.83
CA VAL A 147 -2.58 -15.83 28.05
C VAL A 147 -2.99 -17.03 28.90
N VAL A 148 -4.11 -17.67 28.57
CA VAL A 148 -4.60 -18.89 29.24
C VAL A 148 -4.55 -20.06 28.27
N ALA A 149 -3.85 -21.15 28.63
CA ALA A 149 -3.81 -22.37 27.82
C ALA A 149 -5.20 -23.03 27.75
N GLU A 150 -5.50 -23.69 26.62
CA GLU A 150 -6.71 -24.50 26.49
C GLU A 150 -6.82 -25.55 27.62
N GLY A 151 -7.97 -25.58 28.31
CA GLY A 151 -8.21 -26.49 29.43
C GLY A 151 -7.59 -26.04 30.77
N SER A 152 -6.92 -24.89 30.81
CA SER A 152 -6.44 -24.25 32.05
C SER A 152 -7.41 -23.17 32.55
N SER A 153 -7.34 -22.85 33.84
CA SER A 153 -7.99 -21.68 34.43
C SER A 153 -6.98 -20.66 34.97
N GLN A 154 -5.69 -20.87 34.71
CA GLN A 154 -4.58 -20.05 35.20
C GLN A 154 -3.91 -19.38 34.01
N SER A 155 -3.75 -18.06 34.09
CA SER A 155 -2.98 -17.28 33.12
C SER A 155 -1.47 -17.50 33.29
N GLN A 156 -0.75 -17.46 32.18
CA GLN A 156 0.71 -17.47 32.14
C GLN A 156 1.20 -16.19 31.48
N MET A 157 2.30 -15.63 32.00
CA MET A 157 3.00 -14.53 31.38
C MET A 157 4.03 -15.09 30.40
N VAL A 158 3.88 -14.77 29.12
CA VAL A 158 4.77 -15.25 28.06
C VAL A 158 5.55 -14.07 27.50
N SER A 159 6.82 -14.31 27.20
CA SER A 159 7.70 -13.39 26.49
C SER A 159 8.34 -14.11 25.31
N SER A 160 8.62 -13.40 24.23
CA SER A 160 9.24 -13.94 23.02
C SER A 160 10.09 -12.88 22.35
N GLU A 161 11.20 -13.29 21.76
CA GLU A 161 12.03 -12.43 20.92
C GLU A 161 12.49 -13.25 19.72
N GLN A 162 12.01 -12.89 18.53
CA GLN A 162 12.27 -13.63 17.29
C GLN A 162 12.45 -12.68 16.11
N ASP A 163 13.30 -13.06 15.17
CA ASP A 163 13.37 -12.39 13.88
C ASP A 163 12.16 -12.80 13.05
N ALA A 164 11.39 -11.82 12.61
CA ALA A 164 10.17 -12.04 11.84
C ALA A 164 10.30 -11.60 10.38
N ILE A 165 11.49 -11.14 9.93
CA ILE A 165 11.62 -10.57 8.59
C ILE A 165 11.22 -11.59 7.51
N ASN A 166 11.50 -12.89 7.67
CA ASN A 166 11.13 -13.90 6.68
C ASN A 166 9.71 -14.47 6.87
N ASN A 167 8.95 -13.98 7.86
CA ASN A 167 7.59 -14.40 8.19
C ASN A 167 6.60 -13.24 7.96
N ARG A 168 6.68 -12.61 6.79
CA ARG A 168 5.82 -11.48 6.39
C ARG A 168 4.53 -11.96 5.76
N LEU A 169 3.44 -11.34 6.16
CA LEU A 169 2.16 -11.33 5.45
C LEU A 169 1.96 -9.94 4.87
N MET A 170 1.58 -9.85 3.60
CA MET A 170 1.49 -8.58 2.86
C MET A 170 0.13 -8.49 2.14
N PRO A 171 -0.99 -8.43 2.88
CA PRO A 171 -2.33 -8.48 2.29
C PRO A 171 -2.56 -7.39 1.23
N THR A 172 -1.92 -6.23 1.36
CA THR A 172 -2.01 -5.13 0.38
C THR A 172 -1.32 -5.44 -0.95
N THR A 173 -0.35 -6.35 -1.01
CA THR A 173 0.24 -6.80 -2.27
C THR A 173 -0.40 -8.06 -2.81
N GLU A 174 -1.05 -8.85 -1.96
CA GLU A 174 -1.75 -10.09 -2.32
C GLU A 174 -2.94 -9.83 -3.26
N VAL A 175 -3.53 -8.63 -3.25
CA VAL A 175 -4.57 -8.25 -4.23
C VAL A 175 -4.04 -8.14 -5.66
N PHE A 176 -2.72 -8.02 -5.84
CA PHE A 176 -2.06 -8.17 -7.14
C PHE A 176 -1.70 -9.65 -7.33
N ASP A 177 -2.75 -10.44 -7.60
CA ASP A 177 -2.75 -11.90 -7.57
C ASP A 177 -2.23 -12.54 -8.87
N GLU A 178 -2.28 -11.82 -10.00
CA GLU A 178 -1.55 -12.19 -11.21
C GLU A 178 -0.14 -11.60 -11.20
N ARG A 179 0.86 -12.47 -11.35
CA ARG A 179 2.27 -12.07 -11.43
C ARG A 179 2.97 -12.86 -12.53
N GLY A 180 3.86 -12.20 -13.25
CA GLY A 180 4.58 -12.83 -14.36
C GLY A 180 5.80 -12.05 -14.80
N GLN A 181 6.40 -12.52 -15.89
CA GLN A 181 7.61 -11.94 -16.45
C GLN A 181 7.53 -11.96 -17.98
N VAL A 182 7.92 -10.85 -18.60
CA VAL A 182 8.11 -10.75 -20.06
C VAL A 182 9.52 -10.22 -20.30
N GLY A 183 10.34 -11.00 -21.00
CA GLY A 183 11.77 -10.69 -21.14
C GLY A 183 12.45 -10.59 -19.77
N ASN A 184 13.00 -9.42 -19.43
CA ASN A 184 13.61 -9.14 -18.14
C ASN A 184 12.73 -8.31 -17.19
N MET A 185 11.49 -8.00 -17.58
CA MET A 185 10.54 -7.20 -16.79
C MET A 185 9.60 -8.11 -16.01
N GLN A 186 9.52 -7.90 -14.69
CA GLN A 186 8.48 -8.52 -13.87
C GLN A 186 7.21 -7.67 -13.94
N TYR A 187 6.06 -8.29 -13.72
CA TYR A 187 4.82 -7.56 -13.55
C TYR A 187 3.95 -8.17 -12.46
N ALA A 188 3.09 -7.34 -11.89
CA ALA A 188 1.98 -7.76 -11.03
C ALA A 188 0.73 -6.98 -11.46
N ALA A 189 -0.41 -7.65 -11.53
CA ALA A 189 -1.66 -7.07 -12.01
C ALA A 189 -2.78 -7.23 -10.98
N TYR A 190 -3.60 -6.19 -10.89
CA TYR A 190 -4.88 -6.20 -10.19
C TYR A 190 -6.00 -6.11 -11.22
N SER A 191 -6.92 -7.06 -11.16
CA SER A 191 -8.13 -7.09 -11.97
C SER A 191 -9.30 -6.59 -11.15
N ALA A 192 -9.84 -5.41 -11.49
CA ALA A 192 -11.03 -4.91 -10.83
C ALA A 192 -12.20 -5.86 -11.08
N GLN A 193 -13.02 -6.12 -10.06
CA GLN A 193 -14.16 -7.05 -10.16
C GLN A 193 -15.10 -6.65 -11.31
N THR A 194 -15.48 -7.60 -12.16
CA THR A 194 -16.40 -7.38 -13.29
C THR A 194 -17.83 -7.19 -12.82
N GLY A 195 -18.54 -6.22 -13.40
CA GLY A 195 -19.99 -6.31 -13.48
C GLY A 195 -20.41 -7.55 -14.29
N THR A 196 -21.67 -7.95 -14.20
CA THR A 196 -22.19 -9.06 -15.01
C THR A 196 -22.23 -8.66 -16.49
N GLY A 197 -21.43 -9.29 -17.36
CA GLY A 197 -21.54 -9.15 -18.83
C GLY A 197 -20.22 -8.95 -19.58
N ASN A 198 -20.31 -8.49 -20.85
CA ASN A 198 -19.18 -8.16 -21.74
C ASN A 198 -18.58 -6.76 -21.47
N SER A 199 -18.60 -6.26 -20.24
CA SER A 199 -18.07 -4.93 -19.95
C SER A 199 -16.55 -4.93 -19.94
N THR A 200 -15.96 -3.84 -20.47
CA THR A 200 -14.50 -3.65 -20.46
C THR A 200 -14.10 -2.52 -19.52
N LYS A 201 -12.90 -2.63 -18.95
CA LYS A 201 -12.38 -1.67 -17.96
C LYS A 201 -11.08 -1.01 -18.44
N PRO A 202 -10.84 0.25 -18.08
CA PRO A 202 -9.56 0.89 -18.37
C PRO A 202 -8.41 0.16 -17.66
N LEU A 203 -7.18 0.45 -18.09
CA LEU A 203 -5.95 -0.04 -17.50
C LEU A 203 -5.03 1.13 -17.12
N ILE A 204 -4.58 1.16 -15.87
CA ILE A 204 -3.43 1.98 -15.45
C ILE A 204 -2.19 1.09 -15.49
N VAL A 205 -1.23 1.45 -16.33
CA VAL A 205 0.13 0.90 -16.30
C VAL A 205 0.97 1.78 -15.40
N TRP A 206 1.52 1.20 -14.32
CA TRP A 206 2.32 1.89 -13.31
C TRP A 206 3.81 1.61 -13.46
N LEU A 207 4.62 2.67 -13.54
CA LEU A 207 6.09 2.62 -13.64
C LEU A 207 6.75 3.17 -12.38
N HIS A 208 7.51 2.32 -11.69
CA HIS A 208 8.17 2.67 -10.43
C HIS A 208 9.37 3.62 -10.60
N GLY A 209 9.85 4.21 -9.49
CA GLY A 209 11.02 5.09 -9.45
C GLY A 209 12.33 4.31 -9.42
N ILE A 210 13.48 5.00 -9.32
CA ILE A 210 14.77 4.30 -9.36
C ILE A 210 14.98 3.34 -8.16
N GLY A 211 14.34 3.63 -7.02
CA GLY A 211 14.46 2.85 -5.80
C GLY A 211 13.90 1.43 -5.91
N GLU A 212 12.83 1.24 -6.69
CA GLU A 212 12.08 -0.01 -6.65
C GLU A 212 12.55 -1.03 -7.71
N ARG A 213 13.71 -0.79 -8.32
CA ARG A 213 14.31 -1.71 -9.29
C ARG A 213 14.61 -3.06 -8.65
N GLY A 214 14.46 -4.13 -9.43
CA GLY A 214 14.80 -5.48 -8.98
C GLY A 214 13.92 -6.54 -9.63
N THR A 215 13.68 -7.61 -8.88
CA THR A 215 12.88 -8.77 -9.29
C THR A 215 11.80 -9.14 -8.27
N ASP A 216 11.74 -8.44 -7.13
CA ASP A 216 10.70 -8.62 -6.12
C ASP A 216 9.59 -7.57 -6.35
N MET A 217 8.45 -8.02 -6.88
CA MET A 217 7.28 -7.17 -7.13
C MET A 217 6.66 -6.58 -5.87
N ASN A 218 6.96 -7.10 -4.67
CA ASN A 218 6.43 -6.50 -3.45
C ASN A 218 7.06 -5.12 -3.16
N ILE A 219 8.30 -4.91 -3.58
CA ILE A 219 8.99 -3.62 -3.40
C ILE A 219 8.26 -2.49 -4.13
N PRO A 220 8.04 -2.53 -5.46
CA PRO A 220 7.33 -1.46 -6.15
C PRO A 220 5.88 -1.30 -5.73
N LEU A 221 5.23 -2.37 -5.24
CA LEU A 221 3.85 -2.30 -4.77
C LEU A 221 3.72 -1.61 -3.41
N LEU A 222 4.67 -1.82 -2.49
CA LEU A 222 4.65 -1.28 -1.12
C LEU A 222 5.32 0.08 -0.99
N SER A 223 6.40 0.35 -1.73
CA SER A 223 7.23 1.55 -1.47
C SER A 223 6.54 2.88 -1.77
N ASN A 224 5.61 2.90 -2.73
CA ASN A 224 4.94 4.12 -3.19
C ASN A 224 3.42 4.06 -2.99
N ASP A 225 2.90 3.07 -2.27
CA ASP A 225 1.46 2.82 -2.09
C ASP A 225 0.63 2.58 -3.36
N VAL A 226 1.15 1.73 -4.26
CA VAL A 226 0.43 1.33 -5.48
C VAL A 226 -0.88 0.62 -5.16
N TYR A 227 -0.99 0.04 -3.97
CA TYR A 227 -2.21 -0.54 -3.43
C TYR A 227 -3.39 0.44 -3.43
N ALA A 228 -3.16 1.74 -3.21
CA ALA A 228 -4.21 2.75 -3.22
C ALA A 228 -5.02 2.78 -4.54
N LEU A 229 -4.39 2.45 -5.67
CA LEU A 229 -5.09 2.35 -6.97
C LEU A 229 -6.19 1.29 -6.99
N THR A 230 -6.13 0.30 -6.09
CA THR A 230 -7.12 -0.78 -5.97
C THR A 230 -8.28 -0.41 -5.05
N GLN A 231 -8.19 0.71 -4.34
CA GLN A 231 -9.16 1.10 -3.30
C GLN A 231 -10.41 1.79 -3.87
N PRO A 232 -11.55 1.71 -3.17
CA PRO A 232 -12.82 2.27 -3.64
C PRO A 232 -12.76 3.75 -4.03
N ASP A 233 -11.95 4.54 -3.33
CA ASP A 233 -11.81 5.97 -3.61
C ASP A 233 -11.30 6.22 -5.03
N ILE A 234 -10.28 5.47 -5.48
CA ILE A 234 -9.75 5.57 -6.85
C ILE A 234 -10.60 4.78 -7.86
N GLN A 235 -10.94 3.54 -7.53
CA GLN A 235 -11.76 2.67 -8.40
C GLN A 235 -13.10 3.34 -8.76
N GLY A 236 -13.64 4.11 -7.82
CA GLY A 236 -14.87 4.87 -7.95
C GLY A 236 -14.87 5.92 -9.06
N HIS A 237 -13.73 6.37 -9.60
CA HIS A 237 -13.72 7.37 -10.68
C HIS A 237 -13.96 6.78 -12.09
N PHE A 238 -13.66 5.49 -12.27
CA PHE A 238 -13.55 4.89 -13.59
C PHE A 238 -14.83 4.17 -13.99
N LEU A 239 -15.64 4.79 -14.86
CA LEU A 239 -16.80 4.11 -15.44
C LEU A 239 -16.34 3.01 -16.40
N THR A 240 -16.93 1.83 -16.30
CA THR A 240 -16.74 0.74 -17.25
C THR A 240 -17.40 1.03 -18.60
N THR A 241 -16.95 0.36 -19.65
CA THR A 241 -17.61 0.40 -20.97
C THR A 241 -18.62 -0.74 -21.05
N GLY A 242 -19.85 -0.46 -21.49
CA GLY A 242 -20.88 -1.48 -21.71
C GLY A 242 -21.83 -1.73 -20.54
N ASP A 243 -21.53 -1.24 -19.33
CA ASP A 243 -22.46 -1.19 -18.21
C ASP A 243 -22.31 0.13 -17.42
N GLN A 244 -22.79 0.19 -16.18
CA GLN A 244 -22.67 1.36 -15.28
C GLN A 244 -21.85 1.03 -14.02
N ALA A 245 -21.04 -0.03 -14.07
CA ALA A 245 -20.13 -0.37 -13.00
C ALA A 245 -18.95 0.62 -12.96
N ARG A 246 -18.14 0.49 -11.91
CA ARG A 246 -16.92 1.28 -11.71
C ARG A 246 -15.75 0.38 -11.43
N GLY A 247 -14.59 0.74 -11.96
CA GLY A 247 -13.32 0.07 -11.69
C GLY A 247 -12.29 0.26 -12.79
N VAL A 248 -11.03 0.08 -12.43
CA VAL A 248 -9.86 0.18 -13.30
C VAL A 248 -8.90 -0.94 -12.98
N ASN A 249 -8.39 -1.60 -14.02
CA ASN A 249 -7.32 -2.59 -13.87
C ASN A 249 -5.99 -1.87 -13.64
N VAL A 250 -5.06 -2.52 -12.95
CA VAL A 250 -3.73 -1.98 -12.69
C VAL A 250 -2.68 -2.99 -13.11
N LEU A 251 -1.68 -2.56 -13.87
CA LEU A 251 -0.50 -3.34 -14.24
C LEU A 251 0.75 -2.61 -13.75
N ALA A 252 1.35 -3.10 -12.66
CA ALA A 252 2.63 -2.61 -12.18
C ALA A 252 3.77 -3.38 -12.85
N VAL A 253 4.72 -2.68 -13.46
CA VAL A 253 5.87 -3.29 -14.16
C VAL A 253 7.16 -2.92 -13.44
N GLN A 254 8.02 -3.92 -13.22
CA GLN A 254 9.34 -3.75 -12.59
C GLN A 254 10.47 -4.11 -13.53
N THR A 255 11.50 -3.26 -13.52
CA THR A 255 12.77 -3.47 -14.23
C THR A 255 13.93 -3.60 -13.25
N GLN A 256 14.98 -4.31 -13.65
CA GLN A 256 16.21 -4.47 -12.86
C GLN A 256 17.17 -3.27 -13.01
N THR A 257 17.07 -2.54 -14.13
CA THR A 257 17.88 -1.36 -14.43
C THR A 257 17.02 -0.10 -14.40
N PRO A 258 17.59 1.09 -14.19
CA PRO A 258 16.83 2.32 -14.36
C PRO A 258 16.16 2.36 -15.73
N TRP A 259 14.95 2.92 -15.77
CA TRP A 259 14.24 3.14 -17.02
C TRP A 259 15.07 4.06 -17.93
N GLY A 260 15.20 3.68 -19.19
CA GLY A 260 15.79 4.45 -20.27
C GLY A 260 15.13 4.14 -21.60
N SER A 261 15.53 4.86 -22.66
CA SER A 261 14.97 4.69 -24.01
C SER A 261 15.01 3.25 -24.51
N ASP A 262 16.04 2.50 -24.15
CA ASP A 262 16.24 1.12 -24.58
C ASP A 262 15.21 0.16 -23.94
N ASN A 263 14.52 0.59 -22.87
CA ASN A 263 13.43 -0.17 -22.26
C ASN A 263 12.10 -0.01 -23.01
N ALA A 264 11.95 0.97 -23.92
CA ALA A 264 10.64 1.32 -24.49
C ALA A 264 9.98 0.17 -25.26
N ALA A 265 10.75 -0.54 -26.09
CA ALA A 265 10.26 -1.67 -26.85
C ALA A 265 9.84 -2.84 -25.94
N GLN A 266 10.66 -3.17 -24.94
CA GLN A 266 10.38 -4.25 -23.99
C GLN A 266 9.19 -3.92 -23.08
N LEU A 267 9.05 -2.66 -22.65
CA LEU A 267 7.90 -2.22 -21.87
C LEU A 267 6.62 -2.31 -22.70
N LYS A 268 6.65 -1.86 -23.96
CA LYS A 268 5.51 -2.02 -24.87
C LYS A 268 5.15 -3.50 -25.09
N GLU A 269 6.14 -4.36 -25.31
CA GLU A 269 5.94 -5.81 -25.45
C GLU A 269 5.30 -6.41 -24.20
N THR A 270 5.72 -5.98 -23.01
CA THR A 270 5.15 -6.43 -21.72
C THR A 270 3.67 -6.05 -21.64
N ILE A 271 3.33 -4.79 -21.97
CA ILE A 271 1.94 -4.31 -21.97
C ILE A 271 1.11 -5.05 -23.04
N ASP A 272 1.61 -5.19 -24.27
CA ASP A 272 0.91 -5.88 -25.36
C ASP A 272 0.66 -7.36 -25.01
N THR A 273 1.63 -8.03 -24.38
CA THR A 273 1.52 -9.43 -23.94
C THR A 273 0.44 -9.57 -22.87
N TYR A 274 0.41 -8.66 -21.88
CA TYR A 274 -0.67 -8.62 -20.89
C TYR A 274 -2.03 -8.42 -21.58
N LEU A 275 -2.17 -7.40 -22.44
CA LEU A 275 -3.41 -7.09 -23.17
C LEU A 275 -3.88 -8.18 -24.14
N ALA A 276 -2.98 -9.07 -24.60
CA ALA A 276 -3.35 -10.21 -25.43
C ALA A 276 -4.12 -11.28 -24.64
N ASN A 277 -3.83 -11.40 -23.35
CA ASN A 277 -4.46 -12.37 -22.44
C ASN A 277 -5.67 -11.80 -21.68
N HIS A 278 -5.93 -10.50 -21.78
CA HIS A 278 -6.95 -9.77 -21.01
C HIS A 278 -7.94 -9.03 -21.92
N PRO A 279 -8.84 -9.75 -22.62
CA PRO A 279 -9.82 -9.15 -23.54
C PRO A 279 -10.85 -8.23 -22.85
N GLU A 280 -10.99 -8.33 -21.53
CA GLU A 280 -11.82 -7.45 -20.69
C GLU A 280 -11.19 -6.08 -20.44
N VAL A 281 -9.95 -5.85 -20.86
CA VAL A 281 -9.33 -4.51 -20.83
C VAL A 281 -9.81 -3.68 -22.03
N ASP A 282 -10.29 -2.48 -21.76
CA ASP A 282 -10.59 -1.46 -22.75
C ASP A 282 -9.28 -0.88 -23.33
N LYS A 283 -8.87 -1.40 -24.49
CA LYS A 283 -7.69 -0.92 -25.21
C LYS A 283 -7.78 0.55 -25.62
N GLY A 284 -9.00 1.11 -25.66
CA GLY A 284 -9.30 2.54 -25.81
C GLY A 284 -8.79 3.41 -24.66
N ARG A 285 -8.50 2.80 -23.52
CA ARG A 285 -8.24 3.46 -22.23
C ARG A 285 -7.08 2.85 -21.47
N ILE A 286 -5.91 2.89 -22.10
CA ILE A 286 -4.65 2.53 -21.45
C ILE A 286 -3.99 3.83 -21.00
N TYR A 287 -3.82 3.99 -19.69
CA TYR A 287 -3.16 5.13 -19.09
C TYR A 287 -1.75 4.73 -18.66
N LEU A 288 -0.78 5.61 -18.85
CA LEU A 288 0.58 5.40 -18.38
C LEU A 288 0.91 6.40 -17.28
N ALA A 289 1.12 5.88 -16.08
CA ALA A 289 1.50 6.67 -14.91
C ALA A 289 2.85 6.17 -14.37
N GLY A 290 3.66 7.08 -13.86
CA GLY A 290 4.95 6.70 -13.32
C GLY A 290 5.65 7.83 -12.60
N VAL A 291 6.60 7.44 -11.76
CA VAL A 291 7.20 8.33 -10.78
C VAL A 291 8.71 8.45 -10.92
N SER A 292 9.27 9.64 -10.72
CA SER A 292 10.71 9.88 -10.76
C SER A 292 11.33 9.33 -12.06
N ASN A 293 12.30 8.43 -11.99
CA ASN A 293 12.84 7.72 -13.17
C ASN A 293 11.74 7.05 -14.04
N GLY A 294 10.71 6.46 -13.45
CA GLY A 294 9.52 5.96 -14.15
C GLY A 294 8.66 7.06 -14.76
N GLY A 295 8.58 8.24 -14.13
CA GLY A 295 7.93 9.43 -14.70
C GLY A 295 8.64 9.93 -15.96
N GLY A 296 9.97 9.87 -15.98
CA GLY A 296 10.76 10.11 -17.19
C GLY A 296 10.51 9.07 -18.28
N MET A 297 10.22 7.83 -17.90
CA MET A 297 9.83 6.77 -18.84
C MET A 297 8.44 7.01 -19.44
N VAL A 298 7.50 7.61 -18.68
CA VAL A 298 6.20 8.04 -19.22
C VAL A 298 6.40 8.99 -20.42
N LEU A 299 7.26 9.99 -20.28
CA LEU A 299 7.59 10.94 -21.35
C LEU A 299 8.24 10.24 -22.55
N THR A 300 9.17 9.32 -22.28
CA THR A 300 9.87 8.54 -23.30
C THR A 300 8.89 7.67 -24.10
N MET A 301 7.99 6.97 -23.42
CA MET A 301 6.96 6.13 -24.02
C MET A 301 5.96 6.95 -24.83
N GLY A 302 5.51 8.09 -24.31
CA GLY A 302 4.65 9.02 -25.04
C GLY A 302 5.28 9.50 -26.35
N ALA A 303 6.55 9.92 -26.30
CA ALA A 303 7.28 10.37 -27.49
C ALA A 303 7.63 9.22 -28.46
N THR A 304 7.80 7.99 -27.97
CA THR A 304 8.11 6.83 -28.82
C THR A 304 6.85 6.26 -29.48
N TYR A 305 5.73 6.24 -28.75
CA TYR A 305 4.46 5.67 -29.17
C TYR A 305 3.31 6.69 -28.97
N PRO A 306 3.26 7.74 -29.82
CA PRO A 306 2.36 8.89 -29.63
C PRO A 306 0.86 8.54 -29.66
N ASP A 307 0.47 7.41 -30.26
CA ASP A 307 -0.93 7.03 -30.45
C ASP A 307 -1.35 5.82 -29.60
N TYR A 308 -0.57 5.44 -28.59
CA TYR A 308 -0.80 4.20 -27.82
C TYR A 308 -1.55 4.40 -26.50
N PHE A 309 -1.32 5.51 -25.81
CA PHE A 309 -1.89 5.78 -24.49
C PHE A 309 -2.99 6.83 -24.56
N ALA A 310 -4.08 6.60 -23.84
CA ALA A 310 -5.19 7.55 -23.71
C ALA A 310 -4.80 8.76 -22.84
N ALA A 311 -3.91 8.58 -21.87
CA ALA A 311 -3.38 9.66 -21.04
C ALA A 311 -2.00 9.32 -20.46
N LEU A 312 -1.20 10.37 -20.22
CA LEU A 312 0.13 10.30 -19.62
C LEU A 312 0.17 11.05 -18.28
N ILE A 313 0.69 10.41 -17.24
CA ILE A 313 0.78 10.95 -15.88
C ILE A 313 2.24 10.85 -15.39
N PRO A 314 3.11 11.77 -15.84
CA PRO A 314 4.47 11.88 -15.34
C PRO A 314 4.49 12.58 -13.96
N ILE A 315 5.01 11.88 -12.94
CA ILE A 315 5.08 12.35 -11.56
C ILE A 315 6.54 12.51 -11.16
N ALA A 316 6.91 13.66 -10.57
CA ALA A 316 8.29 13.98 -10.18
C ALA A 316 9.32 13.71 -11.32
N ALA A 317 8.90 13.91 -12.57
CA ALA A 317 9.56 13.31 -13.72
C ALA A 317 10.79 14.12 -14.19
N PRO A 318 11.96 13.49 -14.40
CA PRO A 318 13.05 14.14 -15.10
C PRO A 318 12.68 14.35 -16.57
N LEU A 319 13.21 15.42 -17.17
CA LEU A 319 13.04 15.68 -18.59
C LEU A 319 13.94 14.75 -19.41
N THR A 320 13.33 13.73 -20.03
CA THR A 320 14.02 12.68 -20.80
C THR A 320 13.92 12.85 -22.32
N VAL A 321 13.16 13.85 -22.77
CA VAL A 321 12.89 14.12 -24.18
C VAL A 321 13.44 15.48 -24.59
N ASP A 322 13.94 15.56 -25.83
CA ASP A 322 14.31 16.83 -26.46
C ASP A 322 13.08 17.52 -27.08
N GLN A 323 13.30 18.62 -27.80
CA GLN A 323 12.20 19.36 -28.44
C GLN A 323 11.42 18.51 -29.46
N SER A 324 12.08 17.60 -30.18
CA SER A 324 11.42 16.68 -31.12
C SER A 324 10.51 15.70 -30.38
N GLY A 325 10.95 15.20 -29.22
CA GLY A 325 10.10 14.40 -28.35
C GLY A 325 8.92 15.19 -27.78
N ILE A 326 9.14 16.43 -27.32
CA ILE A 326 8.05 17.31 -26.86
C ILE A 326 7.01 17.54 -27.96
N ASP A 327 7.45 17.70 -29.21
CA ASP A 327 6.55 17.87 -30.35
C ASP A 327 5.62 16.67 -30.56
N LYS A 328 6.09 15.45 -30.26
CA LYS A 328 5.27 14.23 -30.33
C LYS A 328 4.26 14.13 -29.18
N LEU A 329 4.53 14.75 -28.03
CA LEU A 329 3.64 14.75 -26.86
C LEU A 329 2.47 15.74 -26.99
N LYS A 330 2.49 16.66 -27.98
CA LYS A 330 1.52 17.77 -28.09
C LYS A 330 0.06 17.31 -28.13
N ASN A 331 -0.22 16.21 -28.83
CA ASN A 331 -1.59 15.73 -29.02
C ASN A 331 -2.06 14.73 -27.95
N GLN A 332 -1.17 14.29 -27.06
CA GLN A 332 -1.50 13.29 -26.04
C GLN A 332 -2.01 13.94 -24.75
N PRO A 333 -3.18 13.57 -24.20
CA PRO A 333 -3.61 14.05 -22.90
C PRO A 333 -2.53 13.82 -21.83
N MET A 334 -2.15 14.86 -21.08
CA MET A 334 -1.10 14.77 -20.07
C MET A 334 -1.41 15.58 -18.83
N TRP A 335 -1.16 15.01 -17.65
CA TRP A 335 -1.24 15.70 -16.38
C TRP A 335 0.04 15.46 -15.55
N LEU A 336 0.86 16.50 -15.42
CA LEU A 336 2.11 16.47 -14.66
C LEU A 336 1.84 16.72 -13.16
N ILE A 337 2.60 16.06 -12.29
CA ILE A 337 2.51 16.25 -10.84
C ILE A 337 3.92 16.41 -10.28
N HIS A 338 4.17 17.46 -9.49
CA HIS A 338 5.49 17.74 -8.91
C HIS A 338 5.36 18.59 -7.64
N THR A 339 6.37 18.60 -6.78
CA THR A 339 6.46 19.57 -5.68
C THR A 339 7.62 20.54 -5.86
N LYS A 340 7.50 21.75 -5.33
CA LYS A 340 8.55 22.75 -5.36
C LYS A 340 9.74 22.40 -4.46
N ALA A 341 9.50 21.65 -3.38
CA ALA A 341 10.53 21.18 -2.46
C ALA A 341 11.35 19.99 -3.00
N ASP A 342 11.07 19.48 -4.20
CA ASP A 342 11.84 18.39 -4.79
C ASP A 342 13.29 18.80 -5.08
N ALA A 343 14.19 18.35 -4.21
CA ALA A 343 15.63 18.56 -4.35
C ALA A 343 16.33 17.48 -5.20
N THR A 344 15.64 16.38 -5.52
CA THR A 344 16.18 15.24 -6.28
C THR A 344 16.01 15.48 -7.78
N VAL A 345 14.78 15.77 -8.21
CA VAL A 345 14.44 16.17 -9.57
C VAL A 345 13.91 17.59 -9.53
N GLN A 346 14.83 18.56 -9.60
CA GLN A 346 14.49 19.96 -9.47
C GLN A 346 13.49 20.40 -10.56
N PRO A 347 12.35 21.00 -10.20
CA PRO A 347 11.27 21.33 -11.14
C PRO A 347 11.72 22.32 -12.23
N GLU A 348 12.64 23.25 -11.92
CA GLU A 348 13.20 24.25 -12.86
C GLU A 348 13.99 23.62 -14.01
N ASN A 349 14.54 22.42 -13.78
CA ASN A 349 15.35 21.68 -14.75
C ASN A 349 14.57 20.53 -15.40
N SER A 350 13.28 20.39 -15.10
CA SER A 350 12.48 19.23 -15.50
C SER A 350 11.06 19.60 -15.97
N VAL A 351 10.07 19.55 -15.08
CA VAL A 351 8.64 19.69 -15.45
C VAL A 351 8.23 21.12 -15.80
N LEU A 352 8.86 22.15 -15.22
CA LEU A 352 8.54 23.55 -15.52
C LEU A 352 8.88 23.92 -16.97
N PRO A 353 10.11 23.67 -17.48
CA PRO A 353 10.40 23.92 -18.89
C PRO A 353 9.54 23.05 -19.83
N LEU A 354 9.29 21.79 -19.47
CA LEU A 354 8.44 20.89 -20.25
C LEU A 354 7.02 21.44 -20.41
N TYR A 355 6.35 21.75 -19.30
CA TYR A 355 4.98 22.24 -19.31
C TYR A 355 4.88 23.58 -20.04
N LYS A 356 5.84 24.50 -19.82
CA LYS A 356 5.90 25.76 -20.57
C LYS A 356 6.06 25.54 -22.07
N SER A 357 6.93 24.61 -22.50
CA SER A 357 7.13 24.28 -23.93
C SER A 357 5.85 23.72 -24.55
N LEU A 358 5.17 22.79 -23.87
CA LEU A 358 3.90 22.22 -24.32
C LEU A 358 2.83 23.32 -24.50
N ILE A 359 2.59 24.14 -23.48
CA ILE A 359 1.56 25.19 -23.54
C ILE A 359 1.89 26.27 -24.58
N THR A 360 3.13 26.73 -24.66
CA THR A 360 3.52 27.76 -25.63
C THR A 360 3.49 27.27 -27.07
N SER A 361 3.65 25.97 -27.30
CA SER A 361 3.49 25.35 -28.62
C SER A 361 2.04 25.21 -29.09
N GLY A 362 1.06 25.58 -28.27
CA GLY A 362 -0.36 25.46 -28.56
C GLY A 362 -0.97 24.10 -28.20
N ALA A 363 -0.25 23.26 -27.44
CA ALA A 363 -0.81 21.99 -26.97
C ALA A 363 -1.99 22.25 -26.02
N THR A 364 -3.07 21.51 -26.22
CA THR A 364 -4.26 21.51 -25.36
C THR A 364 -4.34 20.22 -24.55
N ASN A 365 -5.23 20.18 -23.56
CA ASN A 365 -5.39 19.02 -22.67
C ASN A 365 -4.07 18.62 -21.99
N LYS A 366 -3.36 19.65 -21.50
CA LYS A 366 -2.11 19.55 -20.74
C LYS A 366 -2.33 20.25 -19.42
N TRP A 367 -2.07 19.54 -18.34
CA TRP A 367 -2.34 20.01 -16.99
C TRP A 367 -1.10 19.81 -16.14
N PHE A 368 -0.93 20.67 -15.15
CA PHE A 368 0.18 20.56 -14.21
C PHE A 368 -0.31 20.92 -12.82
N SER A 369 -0.18 20.00 -11.89
CA SER A 369 -0.41 20.23 -10.46
C SER A 369 0.94 20.37 -9.76
N TYR A 370 1.13 21.52 -9.12
CA TYR A 370 2.38 21.91 -8.49
C TYR A 370 2.13 22.20 -7.01
N PHE A 371 2.71 21.38 -6.14
CA PHE A 371 2.56 21.44 -4.68
C PHE A 371 3.79 22.12 -4.05
N GLU A 372 3.68 22.65 -2.83
CA GLU A 372 4.84 23.27 -2.16
C GLU A 372 5.80 22.18 -1.65
N THR A 373 5.29 21.15 -0.99
CA THR A 373 6.06 19.99 -0.50
C THR A 373 5.19 18.73 -0.48
N ALA A 374 5.70 17.58 -0.05
CA ALA A 374 4.92 16.36 0.18
C ALA A 374 4.46 16.29 1.64
N THR A 375 3.16 16.09 1.87
CA THR A 375 2.56 16.02 3.20
C THR A 375 1.66 14.80 3.31
N GLY A 376 1.61 14.21 4.52
CA GLY A 376 0.93 12.96 4.76
C GLY A 376 -0.50 13.08 5.27
N THR A 377 -1.27 12.06 4.93
CA THR A 377 -2.64 11.78 5.37
C THR A 377 -2.71 10.57 6.30
N ASP A 378 -1.86 9.56 6.10
CA ASP A 378 -1.78 8.38 6.99
C ASP A 378 -1.24 8.77 8.38
N LEU A 379 -0.27 9.69 8.36
CA LEU A 379 0.24 10.39 9.54
C LEU A 379 -0.03 11.89 9.38
N PRO A 380 -1.21 12.38 9.85
CA PRO A 380 -1.59 13.77 9.64
C PRO A 380 -0.58 14.77 10.18
N GLY A 381 -0.16 15.71 9.33
CA GLY A 381 0.80 16.76 9.66
C GLY A 381 2.27 16.35 9.51
N THR A 382 2.55 15.13 9.06
CA THR A 382 3.89 14.70 8.69
C THR A 382 4.30 15.31 7.34
N GLU A 383 5.47 15.94 7.32
CA GLU A 383 6.12 16.37 6.07
C GLU A 383 7.10 15.27 5.62
N TYR A 384 6.94 14.81 4.38
CA TYR A 384 7.81 13.82 3.75
C TYR A 384 8.87 14.47 2.87
N ASP A 385 9.73 13.69 2.22
CA ASP A 385 10.67 14.24 1.25
C ASP A 385 9.92 14.96 0.12
N GLY A 386 10.36 16.16 -0.27
CA GLY A 386 9.72 16.93 -1.33
C GLY A 386 9.66 16.19 -2.67
N HIS A 387 10.54 15.21 -2.90
CA HIS A 387 10.48 14.36 -4.08
C HIS A 387 9.19 13.52 -4.17
N TRP A 388 8.51 13.26 -3.05
CA TRP A 388 7.41 12.30 -2.94
C TRP A 388 6.06 12.85 -3.42
N ALA A 389 6.04 13.52 -4.58
CA ALA A 389 4.85 14.11 -5.18
C ALA A 389 3.75 13.08 -5.52
N TRP A 390 4.10 11.79 -5.57
CA TRP A 390 3.18 10.69 -5.84
C TRP A 390 2.16 10.45 -4.73
N ILE A 391 2.45 10.89 -3.50
CA ILE A 391 1.49 10.81 -2.37
C ILE A 391 0.16 11.46 -2.77
N TYR A 392 0.21 12.65 -3.38
CA TYR A 392 -0.99 13.35 -3.83
C TYR A 392 -1.79 12.55 -4.87
N PHE A 393 -1.12 11.79 -5.73
CA PHE A 393 -1.76 10.95 -6.75
C PHE A 393 -2.48 9.76 -6.11
N PHE A 394 -1.82 9.06 -5.19
CA PHE A 394 -2.37 7.86 -4.56
C PHE A 394 -3.50 8.15 -3.56
N HIS A 395 -3.62 9.38 -3.06
CA HIS A 395 -4.66 9.77 -2.10
C HIS A 395 -5.79 10.63 -2.71
N ASP A 396 -5.95 10.63 -4.05
CA ASP A 396 -6.95 11.42 -4.80
C ASP A 396 -6.94 12.92 -4.45
N GLN A 397 -5.74 13.49 -4.29
CA GLN A 397 -5.56 14.91 -3.93
C GLN A 397 -5.14 15.78 -5.12
N VAL A 398 -4.94 15.21 -6.31
CA VAL A 398 -4.54 15.97 -7.50
C VAL A 398 -5.77 16.55 -8.17
N ILE A 399 -6.01 17.83 -7.91
CA ILE A 399 -7.29 18.49 -8.20
C ILE A 399 -7.09 19.81 -8.93
N GLY A 400 -6.26 20.70 -8.37
CA GLY A 400 -5.97 22.03 -8.91
C GLY A 400 -4.87 21.98 -9.95
N VAL A 401 -4.96 22.85 -10.96
CA VAL A 401 -3.95 22.94 -12.04
C VAL A 401 -3.44 24.36 -12.23
N GLN A 402 -2.21 24.48 -12.72
CA GLN A 402 -1.65 25.75 -13.16
C GLN A 402 -2.46 26.33 -14.32
N HIS A 403 -2.70 27.64 -14.31
CA HIS A 403 -3.45 28.30 -15.37
C HIS A 403 -2.63 28.32 -16.67
N PRO A 404 -3.12 27.73 -17.79
CA PRO A 404 -2.36 27.70 -19.04
C PRO A 404 -1.96 29.09 -19.55
N GLU A 405 -2.87 30.07 -19.48
CA GLU A 405 -2.54 31.45 -19.89
C GLU A 405 -1.44 32.11 -19.05
N ASN A 406 -1.38 31.87 -17.73
CA ASN A 406 -0.29 32.41 -16.91
C ASN A 406 1.04 31.77 -17.31
N THR A 407 1.03 30.45 -17.53
CA THR A 407 2.19 29.67 -17.98
C THR A 407 2.74 30.22 -19.32
N LYS A 408 1.84 30.56 -20.24
CA LYS A 408 2.17 31.10 -21.56
C LYS A 408 2.75 32.52 -21.50
N ASN A 409 2.13 33.41 -20.73
CA ASN A 409 2.36 34.85 -20.85
C ASN A 409 3.42 35.41 -19.89
N TRP A 410 3.73 34.71 -18.79
CA TRP A 410 4.68 35.21 -17.79
C TRP A 410 6.13 34.88 -18.14
N GLU A 411 7.06 35.73 -17.71
CA GLU A 411 8.49 35.53 -17.91
C GLU A 411 9.01 34.34 -17.08
N GLY A 412 9.82 33.51 -17.70
CA GLY A 412 10.35 32.29 -17.08
C GLY A 412 9.24 31.40 -16.54
N TYR A 413 9.33 31.02 -15.27
CA TYR A 413 8.37 30.12 -14.61
C TYR A 413 7.49 30.82 -13.57
N SER A 414 7.59 32.16 -13.46
CA SER A 414 6.92 32.94 -12.40
C SER A 414 5.39 32.84 -12.39
N GLY A 415 4.78 32.49 -13.52
CA GLY A 415 3.33 32.24 -13.63
C GLY A 415 2.87 30.85 -13.18
N MET A 416 3.80 29.96 -12.81
CA MET A 416 3.52 28.63 -12.25
C MET A 416 3.84 28.66 -10.75
N VAL A 417 2.82 28.63 -9.92
CA VAL A 417 2.92 28.84 -8.48
C VAL A 417 2.50 27.56 -7.77
N ALA A 418 3.40 27.03 -6.95
CA ALA A 418 3.12 25.88 -6.10
C ALA A 418 2.05 26.26 -5.05
N THR A 419 1.15 25.32 -4.74
CA THR A 419 0.08 25.59 -3.77
C THR A 419 -0.59 24.30 -3.27
N ASP A 420 -0.48 24.06 -1.97
CA ASP A 420 -1.19 22.97 -1.31
C ASP A 420 -2.66 23.30 -1.00
N PRO A 421 -3.04 24.54 -0.55
CA PRO A 421 -4.44 24.85 -0.21
C PRO A 421 -5.44 24.72 -1.37
N THR A 422 -4.96 24.75 -2.61
CA THR A 422 -5.79 24.56 -3.81
C THR A 422 -5.49 23.24 -4.53
N ASN A 423 -4.79 22.33 -3.86
CA ASN A 423 -4.51 20.98 -4.35
C ASN A 423 -3.75 20.95 -5.67
N GLY A 424 -2.70 21.78 -5.79
CA GLY A 424 -1.78 21.79 -6.93
C GLY A 424 -1.96 22.95 -7.92
N GLY A 425 -3.00 23.78 -7.78
CA GLY A 425 -3.12 24.98 -8.61
C GLY A 425 -4.44 25.75 -8.50
N GLY A 426 -4.41 27.03 -8.87
CA GLY A 426 -5.56 27.93 -8.76
C GLY A 426 -6.63 27.80 -9.84
N SER A 427 -6.54 26.81 -10.74
CA SER A 427 -7.53 26.54 -11.80
C SER A 427 -8.00 25.09 -11.78
N ARG A 428 -8.89 24.72 -12.71
CA ARG A 428 -9.38 23.34 -12.90
C ARG A 428 -9.14 22.88 -14.33
N ALA A 429 -8.82 21.60 -14.49
CA ALA A 429 -8.72 20.98 -15.80
C ALA A 429 -10.08 21.06 -16.52
N SER A 430 -10.07 21.54 -17.76
CA SER A 430 -11.28 21.64 -18.58
C SER A 430 -10.98 21.32 -20.04
N VAL A 431 -11.76 20.43 -20.63
CA VAL A 431 -11.64 20.00 -22.03
C VAL A 431 -13.01 20.13 -22.69
N ASN A 432 -13.09 20.87 -23.79
CA ASN A 432 -14.34 21.07 -24.55
C ASN A 432 -15.52 21.56 -23.69
N GLY A 433 -15.25 22.39 -22.68
CA GLY A 433 -16.27 22.94 -21.78
C GLY A 433 -16.66 22.04 -20.61
N GLN A 434 -16.13 20.81 -20.53
CA GLN A 434 -16.28 19.93 -19.37
C GLN A 434 -15.13 20.15 -18.39
N THR A 435 -15.46 20.49 -17.15
CA THR A 435 -14.49 20.63 -16.04
C THR A 435 -14.44 19.35 -15.23
N TYR A 436 -13.25 18.96 -14.78
CA TYR A 436 -13.01 17.73 -14.01
C TYR A 436 -12.72 18.05 -12.54
N ASN A 437 -13.17 17.18 -11.62
CA ASN A 437 -13.00 17.41 -10.18
C ASN A 437 -11.64 16.93 -9.66
N SER A 438 -11.07 15.88 -10.26
CA SER A 438 -9.75 15.34 -9.94
C SER A 438 -9.04 14.81 -11.21
N ILE A 439 -7.78 14.43 -11.07
CA ILE A 439 -7.02 13.76 -12.12
C ILE A 439 -7.69 12.46 -12.57
N PHE A 440 -8.28 11.69 -11.66
CA PHE A 440 -8.90 10.41 -12.01
C PHE A 440 -10.21 10.59 -12.78
N ASP A 441 -11.03 11.60 -12.45
CA ASP A 441 -12.18 12.01 -13.26
C ASP A 441 -11.75 12.38 -14.69
N TRP A 442 -10.65 13.12 -14.80
CA TRP A 442 -10.08 13.49 -16.10
C TRP A 442 -9.56 12.27 -16.86
N MET A 443 -8.77 11.40 -16.23
CA MET A 443 -8.26 10.15 -16.84
C MET A 443 -9.42 9.31 -17.38
N SER A 444 -10.44 9.08 -16.56
CA SER A 444 -11.65 8.32 -16.89
C SER A 444 -12.36 8.81 -18.16
N ALA A 445 -12.26 10.10 -18.47
CA ALA A 445 -12.82 10.71 -19.69
C ALA A 445 -11.92 10.61 -20.94
N GLN A 446 -10.63 10.30 -20.80
CA GLN A 446 -9.73 10.23 -21.95
C GLN A 446 -9.91 8.93 -22.75
N ARG A 447 -9.70 9.00 -24.06
CA ARG A 447 -9.72 7.88 -25.01
C ARG A 447 -8.58 8.09 -26.01
N HIS A 448 -7.95 7.01 -26.48
CA HIS A 448 -7.02 7.10 -27.61
C HIS A 448 -7.76 7.27 -28.94
#